data_AF-A0A250LLS6-F1
#
_entry.id   AF-A0A250LLS6-F1
#
_cell.length_a   1.000
_cell.length_b   1.000
_cell.length_c   1.000
_cell.angle_alpha   90.00
_cell.angle_beta   90.00
_cell.angle_gamma   90.00
#
_symmetry.space_group_name_H-M   'P 1'
#
loop_
_entity.id
_entity.type
_entity.pdbx_description
1 polymer ?
#
loop_
_entity_poly.entity_id
_entity_poly.type
_entity_poly.pdbx_seq_one_letter_code
_entity_poly.pdbx_strand_id
1 'polypeptide(L)'
;MAIRHPNGHRDTEAYRDNGGGWLIESPMEIQLEVAAALSALPIAVSIDTLAGKIGIVHADCPTQSWEEFTSRLEDPLLSNSELKRLLRGALWSRERIEWDDQRPVEDVTAVIVGHTPVPSSRCIANVYYTDTGVCYPNLNKLTLFQLSPDAETVIREAATA
;
A
#
# COMPACT_ATOMS: atom_id res chain seq x y z
N MET A 1 -7.53 9.03 5.07
CA MET A 1 -7.65 10.33 5.76
C MET A 1 -8.16 11.39 4.81
N ALA A 2 -7.52 11.62 3.66
CA ALA A 2 -8.02 12.49 2.58
C ALA A 2 -9.47 12.21 2.16
N ILE A 3 -9.82 10.94 1.87
CA ILE A 3 -11.17 10.52 1.42
C ILE A 3 -12.31 10.99 2.34
N ARG A 4 -12.07 11.07 3.66
CA ARG A 4 -13.13 11.36 4.66
C ARG A 4 -13.11 12.79 5.17
N HIS A 5 -12.04 13.54 4.92
CA HIS A 5 -11.86 14.87 5.49
C HIS A 5 -12.89 15.89 4.97
N PRO A 6 -13.17 15.99 3.65
CA PRO A 6 -14.14 16.98 3.14
C PRO A 6 -15.55 16.79 3.70
N ASN A 7 -15.88 15.56 4.13
CA ASN A 7 -17.20 15.18 4.64
C ASN A 7 -17.31 15.32 6.17
N GLY A 8 -16.32 15.90 6.86
CA GLY A 8 -16.36 16.15 8.30
C GLY A 8 -16.21 14.89 9.18
N HIS A 9 -15.86 13.73 8.60
CA HIS A 9 -15.86 12.44 9.30
C HIS A 9 -14.52 12.07 9.97
N ARG A 10 -13.63 13.04 10.23
CA ARG A 10 -12.37 12.81 10.96
C ARG A 10 -11.90 14.03 11.75
N ASP A 11 -11.13 13.73 12.80
CA ASP A 11 -10.31 14.70 13.53
C ASP A 11 -9.31 15.37 12.57
N THR A 12 -9.40 16.70 12.48
CA THR A 12 -8.60 17.51 11.57
C THR A 12 -7.17 17.65 12.07
N GLU A 13 -6.95 17.64 13.38
CA GLU A 13 -5.63 17.78 13.99
C GLU A 13 -4.79 16.53 13.69
N ALA A 14 -5.34 15.34 13.95
CA ALA A 14 -4.69 14.08 13.62
C ALA A 14 -4.36 13.95 12.11
N TYR A 15 -5.21 14.48 11.21
CA TYR A 15 -4.89 14.47 9.78
C TYR A 15 -3.72 15.42 9.45
N ARG A 16 -3.72 16.62 10.02
CA ARG A 16 -2.63 17.59 9.85
C ARG A 16 -1.29 17.01 10.34
N ASP A 17 -1.28 16.38 11.51
CA ASP A 17 -0.08 15.79 12.12
C ASP A 17 0.55 14.66 11.28
N ASN A 18 -0.25 14.04 10.42
CA ASN A 18 0.20 13.01 9.48
C ASN A 18 0.41 13.57 8.06
N GLY A 19 0.76 14.85 7.94
CA GLY A 19 1.11 15.50 6.67
C GLY A 19 -0.09 15.94 5.81
N GLY A 20 -1.30 15.96 6.36
CA GLY A 20 -2.52 16.37 5.66
C GLY A 20 -2.69 17.88 5.45
N GLY A 21 -1.78 18.71 6.00
CA GLY A 21 -1.90 20.17 6.01
C GLY A 21 -2.16 20.78 4.65
N TRP A 22 -1.42 20.35 3.61
CA TRP A 22 -1.57 20.86 2.25
C TRP A 22 -2.98 20.71 1.69
N LEU A 23 -3.67 19.60 1.99
CA LEU A 23 -5.04 19.37 1.52
C LEU A 23 -6.04 20.16 2.36
N ILE A 24 -5.84 20.22 3.68
CA ILE A 24 -6.67 21.02 4.61
C ILE A 24 -6.66 22.50 4.19
N GLU A 25 -5.51 23.00 3.75
CA GLU A 25 -5.30 24.39 3.32
C GLU A 25 -5.72 24.66 1.87
N SER A 26 -6.08 23.61 1.11
CA SER A 26 -6.55 23.75 -0.27
C SER A 26 -8.03 24.17 -0.34
N PRO A 27 -8.49 24.80 -1.44
CA PRO A 27 -9.91 25.08 -1.65
C PRO A 27 -10.79 23.83 -1.57
N MET A 28 -12.02 23.96 -1.06
CA MET A 28 -12.96 22.83 -0.88
C MET A 28 -13.16 22.01 -2.15
N GLU A 29 -13.20 22.66 -3.32
CA GLU A 29 -13.32 22.01 -4.62
C GLU A 29 -12.16 21.01 -4.87
N ILE A 30 -10.92 21.42 -4.58
CA ILE A 30 -9.73 20.57 -4.68
C ILE A 30 -9.80 19.42 -3.66
N GLN A 31 -10.27 19.70 -2.44
CA GLN A 31 -10.40 18.66 -1.42
C GLN A 31 -11.39 17.57 -1.85
N LEU A 32 -12.52 17.97 -2.43
CA LEU A 32 -13.54 17.05 -2.95
C LEU A 32 -13.04 16.28 -4.17
N GLU A 33 -12.34 16.93 -5.10
CA GLU A 33 -11.75 16.29 -6.28
C GLU A 33 -10.72 15.22 -5.88
N VAL A 34 -9.79 15.56 -4.99
CA VAL A 34 -8.79 14.62 -4.47
C VAL A 34 -9.45 13.47 -3.71
N ALA A 35 -10.45 13.76 -2.87
CA ALA A 35 -11.17 12.70 -2.15
C ALA A 35 -11.92 11.76 -3.11
N ALA A 36 -12.54 12.28 -4.17
CA ALA A 36 -13.21 11.48 -5.17
C ALA A 36 -12.21 10.59 -5.95
N ALA A 37 -11.10 11.17 -6.41
CA ALA A 37 -10.05 10.44 -7.12
C ALA A 37 -9.45 9.30 -6.26
N LEU A 38 -9.12 9.58 -5.00
CA LEU A 38 -8.59 8.57 -4.08
C LEU A 38 -9.62 7.49 -3.72
N SER A 39 -10.92 7.82 -3.69
CA SER A 39 -11.98 6.84 -3.41
C SER A 39 -12.19 5.85 -4.55
N ALA A 40 -11.78 6.21 -5.78
CA ALA A 40 -11.88 5.35 -6.96
C ALA A 40 -10.69 4.37 -7.09
N LEU A 41 -9.63 4.54 -6.31
CA LEU A 41 -8.46 3.67 -6.37
C LEU A 41 -8.76 2.27 -5.78
N PRO A 42 -8.22 1.20 -6.39
CA PRO A 42 -8.34 -0.14 -5.83
C PRO A 42 -7.52 -0.29 -4.55
N ILE A 43 -7.94 -1.20 -3.68
CA ILE A 43 -7.19 -1.57 -2.46
C ILE A 43 -6.01 -2.49 -2.78
N ALA A 44 -6.20 -3.37 -3.77
CA ALA A 44 -5.20 -4.34 -4.22
C ALA A 44 -5.23 -4.40 -5.75
N VAL A 45 -4.06 -4.61 -6.36
CA VAL A 45 -3.91 -4.78 -7.80
C VAL A 45 -3.23 -6.12 -8.08
N SER A 46 -3.81 -6.91 -8.98
CA SER A 46 -3.24 -8.17 -9.45
C SER A 46 -2.72 -7.99 -10.87
N ILE A 47 -1.48 -8.42 -11.14
CA ILE A 47 -0.86 -8.34 -12.45
C ILE A 47 -0.33 -9.72 -12.82
N ASP A 48 -0.84 -10.31 -13.90
CA ASP A 48 -0.31 -11.56 -14.42
C ASP A 48 0.96 -11.28 -15.26
N THR A 49 2.04 -11.98 -14.95
CA THR A 49 3.33 -11.86 -15.65
C THR A 49 3.80 -13.24 -16.11
N LEU A 50 4.87 -13.30 -16.91
CA LEU A 50 5.50 -14.58 -17.28
C LEU A 50 6.08 -15.33 -16.07
N ALA A 51 6.44 -14.62 -15.00
CA ALA A 51 6.90 -15.21 -13.74
C ALA A 51 5.75 -15.65 -12.82
N GLY A 52 4.50 -15.44 -13.23
CA GLY A 52 3.29 -15.67 -12.44
C GLY A 52 2.64 -14.37 -11.96
N LYS A 53 1.64 -14.50 -11.08
CA LYS A 53 0.84 -13.38 -10.58
C LYS A 53 1.67 -12.54 -9.61
N ILE A 54 1.63 -11.21 -9.76
CA ILE A 54 2.18 -10.25 -8.81
C ILE A 54 1.04 -9.47 -8.17
N GLY A 55 1.03 -9.42 -6.84
CA GLY A 55 0.12 -8.61 -6.06
C GLY A 55 0.74 -7.27 -5.67
N ILE A 56 -0.03 -6.19 -5.71
CA ILE A 56 0.37 -4.88 -5.19
C ILE A 56 -0.67 -4.44 -4.17
N VAL A 57 -0.23 -4.15 -2.95
CA VAL A 57 -1.07 -3.67 -1.84
C VAL A 57 -0.25 -2.72 -0.97
N HIS A 58 -0.89 -1.75 -0.30
CA HIS A 58 -0.15 -0.70 0.39
C HIS A 58 0.76 -1.22 1.53
N ALA A 59 0.24 -2.06 2.42
CA ALA A 59 0.96 -2.46 3.65
C ALA A 59 1.27 -3.97 3.73
N ASP A 60 0.27 -4.85 3.60
CA ASP A 60 0.46 -6.30 3.69
C ASP A 60 -0.74 -7.07 3.10
N CYS A 61 -0.59 -8.38 2.87
CA CYS A 61 -1.70 -9.29 2.59
C CYS A 61 -2.30 -9.83 3.91
N PRO A 62 -3.56 -9.51 4.26
CA PRO A 62 -4.17 -9.87 5.56
C PRO A 62 -4.65 -11.32 5.67
N THR A 63 -4.59 -12.09 4.58
CA THR A 63 -4.97 -13.50 4.50
C THR A 63 -3.76 -14.35 4.10
N GLN A 64 -3.90 -15.67 4.18
CA GLN A 64 -2.83 -16.60 3.81
C GLN A 64 -2.60 -16.64 2.29
N SER A 65 -3.69 -16.58 1.51
CA SER A 65 -3.66 -16.57 0.04
C SER A 65 -4.01 -15.19 -0.51
N TRP A 66 -3.36 -14.80 -1.61
CA TRP A 66 -3.70 -13.60 -2.36
C TRP A 66 -5.09 -13.69 -3.00
N GLU A 67 -5.48 -14.86 -3.50
CA GLU A 67 -6.81 -15.06 -4.09
C GLU A 67 -7.92 -14.94 -3.04
N GLU A 68 -7.70 -15.48 -1.83
CA GLU A 68 -8.63 -15.27 -0.72
C GLU A 68 -8.79 -13.77 -0.41
N PHE A 69 -7.67 -13.04 -0.34
CA PHE A 69 -7.69 -11.59 -0.08
C PHE A 69 -8.53 -10.85 -1.12
N THR A 70 -8.24 -11.04 -2.40
CA THR A 70 -8.93 -10.31 -3.48
C THR A 70 -10.39 -10.73 -3.60
N SER A 71 -10.70 -12.03 -3.46
CA SER A 71 -12.08 -12.52 -3.49
C SER A 71 -12.93 -11.91 -2.36
N ARG A 72 -12.36 -11.81 -1.15
CA ARG A 72 -13.06 -11.17 -0.02
C ARG A 72 -13.26 -9.67 -0.22
N LEU A 73 -12.34 -8.97 -0.89
CA LEU A 73 -12.53 -7.55 -1.21
C LEU A 73 -13.71 -7.32 -2.16
N GLU A 74 -14.00 -8.29 -3.01
CA GLU A 74 -15.07 -8.24 -4.02
C GLU A 74 -16.41 -8.81 -3.51
N ASP A 75 -16.41 -9.52 -2.38
CA ASP A 75 -17.60 -10.16 -1.82
C ASP A 75 -18.62 -9.12 -1.28
N PRO A 76 -19.79 -8.96 -1.92
CA PRO A 76 -20.81 -8.00 -1.48
C PRO A 76 -21.50 -8.43 -0.17
N LEU A 77 -21.34 -9.68 0.25
CA LEU A 77 -21.90 -10.22 1.49
C LEU A 77 -20.94 -10.08 2.68
N LEU A 78 -19.70 -9.62 2.45
CA LEU A 78 -18.71 -9.46 3.50
C LEU A 78 -19.22 -8.45 4.55
N SER A 79 -19.20 -8.85 5.83
CA SER A 79 -19.69 -7.97 6.87
C SER A 79 -18.81 -6.73 7.04
N ASN A 80 -19.41 -5.62 7.47
CA ASN A 80 -18.69 -4.36 7.71
C ASN A 80 -17.52 -4.50 8.69
N SER A 81 -17.61 -5.39 9.69
CA SER A 81 -16.53 -5.65 10.65
C SER A 81 -15.37 -6.40 10.00
N GLU A 82 -15.67 -7.38 9.14
CA GLU A 82 -14.67 -8.14 8.39
C GLU A 82 -13.97 -7.29 7.34
N LEU A 83 -14.72 -6.51 6.56
CA LEU A 83 -14.15 -5.56 5.60
C LEU A 83 -13.21 -4.59 6.31
N LYS A 84 -13.62 -4.02 7.45
CA LYS A 84 -12.75 -3.16 8.25
C LYS A 84 -11.48 -3.86 8.71
N ARG A 85 -11.54 -5.15 9.09
CA ARG A 85 -10.34 -5.92 9.48
C ARG A 85 -9.43 -6.16 8.29
N LEU A 86 -9.99 -6.52 7.14
CA LEU A 86 -9.26 -6.74 5.90
C LEU A 86 -8.52 -5.48 5.46
N LEU A 87 -9.23 -4.34 5.43
CA LEU A 87 -8.65 -3.03 5.10
C LEU A 87 -7.62 -2.55 6.13
N ARG A 88 -7.77 -2.90 7.42
CA ARG A 88 -6.75 -2.58 8.43
C ARG A 88 -5.44 -3.29 8.13
N GLY A 89 -5.48 -4.59 7.80
CA GLY A 89 -4.27 -5.31 7.44
C GLY A 89 -3.65 -4.78 6.14
N ALA A 90 -4.48 -4.61 5.10
CA ALA A 90 -4.04 -4.17 3.78
C ALA A 90 -3.42 -2.76 3.74
N LEU A 91 -3.88 -1.85 4.61
CA LEU A 91 -3.48 -0.44 4.56
C LEU A 91 -2.60 0.01 5.75
N TRP A 92 -2.51 -0.78 6.82
CA TRP A 92 -1.86 -0.32 8.05
C TRP A 92 -1.03 -1.37 8.79
N SER A 93 -0.98 -2.63 8.33
CA SER A 93 -0.21 -3.66 9.02
C SER A 93 1.30 -3.36 8.97
N ARG A 94 1.97 -3.61 10.09
CA ARG A 94 3.43 -3.68 10.19
C ARG A 94 3.92 -5.00 10.80
N GLU A 95 2.99 -5.91 11.10
CA GLU A 95 3.28 -7.12 11.87
C GLU A 95 4.31 -8.02 11.16
N ARG A 96 4.16 -8.25 9.84
CA ARG A 96 5.10 -9.10 9.09
C ARG A 96 6.55 -8.62 9.18
N ILE A 97 6.77 -7.30 9.07
CA ILE A 97 8.13 -6.75 9.14
C ILE A 97 8.64 -6.65 10.58
N GLU A 98 7.76 -6.35 11.55
CA GLU A 98 8.11 -6.30 12.98
C GLU A 98 8.52 -7.67 13.53
N TRP A 99 7.81 -8.73 13.11
CA TRP A 99 8.04 -10.09 13.59
C TRP A 99 8.88 -10.95 12.65
N ASP A 100 9.35 -10.39 11.53
CA ASP A 100 10.07 -11.10 10.47
C ASP A 100 9.33 -12.38 10.03
N ASP A 101 8.04 -12.27 9.78
CA ASP A 101 7.17 -13.41 9.47
C ASP A 101 7.45 -13.99 8.08
N GLN A 102 8.21 -15.09 8.07
CA GLN A 102 8.67 -15.80 6.87
C GLN A 102 7.60 -16.67 6.20
N ARG A 103 6.33 -16.60 6.59
CA ARG A 103 5.26 -17.31 5.89
C ARG A 103 4.98 -16.64 4.55
N PRO A 104 5.08 -17.35 3.40
CA PRO A 104 4.76 -16.77 2.10
C PRO A 104 3.25 -16.51 1.98
N VAL A 105 2.89 -15.56 1.12
CA VAL A 105 1.53 -15.40 0.63
C VAL A 105 1.31 -16.40 -0.50
N GLU A 106 0.27 -17.21 -0.39
CA GLU A 106 -0.06 -18.25 -1.35
C GLU A 106 -0.71 -17.68 -2.63
N ASP A 107 -0.67 -18.46 -3.71
CA ASP A 107 -1.29 -18.15 -5.01
C ASP A 107 -0.77 -16.89 -5.72
N VAL A 108 0.41 -16.41 -5.31
CA VAL A 108 1.07 -15.24 -5.88
C VAL A 108 2.60 -15.41 -5.87
N THR A 109 3.26 -15.02 -6.95
CA THR A 109 4.72 -15.09 -7.08
C THR A 109 5.39 -14.09 -6.13
N ALA A 110 4.86 -12.87 -6.06
CA ALA A 110 5.34 -11.84 -5.16
C ALA A 110 4.24 -10.86 -4.78
N VAL A 111 4.33 -10.29 -3.57
CA VAL A 111 3.51 -9.16 -3.14
C VAL A 111 4.42 -7.95 -2.96
N ILE A 112 4.13 -6.86 -3.68
CA ILE A 112 4.86 -5.60 -3.57
C ILE A 112 4.10 -4.68 -2.62
N VAL A 113 4.81 -4.21 -1.59
CA VAL A 113 4.26 -3.35 -0.54
C VAL A 113 5.11 -2.11 -0.30
N GLY A 114 4.50 -1.11 0.33
CA GLY A 114 5.16 0.06 0.89
C GLY A 114 4.87 0.18 2.37
N HIS A 115 4.31 1.33 2.77
CA HIS A 115 3.80 1.64 4.11
C HIS A 115 4.84 1.78 5.24
N THR A 116 5.79 0.84 5.32
CA THR A 116 6.87 0.87 6.30
C THR A 116 8.15 1.32 5.59
N PRO A 117 8.64 2.55 5.85
CA PRO A 117 9.88 3.02 5.27
C PRO A 117 11.06 2.15 5.72
N VAL A 118 11.87 1.69 4.76
CA VAL A 118 13.08 0.88 4.99
C VAL A 118 14.32 1.55 4.38
N PRO A 119 15.52 1.40 4.96
CA PRO A 119 16.76 2.00 4.42
C PRO A 119 17.16 1.54 3.00
N SER A 120 16.75 0.32 2.66
CA SER A 120 16.91 -0.30 1.35
C SER A 120 15.78 -1.29 1.14
N SER A 121 15.39 -1.51 -0.11
CA SER A 121 14.38 -2.52 -0.43
C SER A 121 14.79 -3.89 0.13
N ARG A 122 13.81 -4.60 0.69
CA ARG A 122 14.02 -5.93 1.28
C ARG A 122 12.85 -6.85 1.00
N CYS A 123 13.09 -8.14 1.05
CA CYS A 123 12.07 -9.17 0.90
C CYS A 123 11.94 -9.98 2.19
N ILE A 124 10.70 -10.30 2.58
CA ILE A 124 10.37 -11.25 3.65
C ILE A 124 9.48 -12.31 3.00
N ALA A 125 9.94 -13.56 2.96
CA ALA A 125 9.35 -14.61 2.12
C ALA A 125 9.19 -14.18 0.65
N ASN A 126 7.96 -13.96 0.17
CA ASN A 126 7.66 -13.42 -1.17
C ASN A 126 7.04 -12.00 -1.12
N VAL A 127 7.19 -11.28 0.00
CA VAL A 127 6.69 -9.91 0.18
C VAL A 127 7.84 -8.90 0.11
N TYR A 128 7.80 -8.03 -0.89
CA TYR A 128 8.85 -7.05 -1.21
C TYR A 128 8.48 -5.66 -0.71
N TYR A 129 9.27 -5.13 0.21
CA TYR A 129 9.15 -3.78 0.75
C TYR A 129 9.92 -2.81 -0.14
N THR A 130 9.19 -1.86 -0.72
CA THR A 130 9.71 -0.90 -1.71
C THR A 130 9.62 0.56 -1.25
N ASP A 131 9.04 0.85 -0.09
CA ASP A 131 9.05 2.19 0.48
C ASP A 131 10.43 2.51 1.07
N THR A 132 11.28 3.17 0.27
CA THR A 132 12.60 3.65 0.71
C THR A 132 12.56 5.11 1.18
N GLY A 133 11.38 5.60 1.56
CA GLY A 133 11.21 6.81 2.35
C GLY A 133 11.63 8.10 1.66
N VAL A 134 11.28 8.27 0.39
CA VAL A 134 11.62 9.45 -0.45
C VAL A 134 11.34 10.80 0.23
N CYS A 135 10.30 10.88 1.06
CA CYS A 135 9.90 12.09 1.77
C CYS A 135 10.62 12.30 3.11
N TYR A 136 11.41 11.34 3.59
CA TYR A 136 12.13 11.42 4.85
C TYR A 136 13.59 11.83 4.61
N PRO A 137 14.11 12.86 5.30
CA PRO A 137 15.49 13.32 5.11
C PRO A 137 16.56 12.25 5.32
N ASN A 138 16.32 11.29 6.21
CA ASN A 138 17.28 10.23 6.55
C ASN A 138 17.20 8.99 5.64
N LEU A 139 16.16 8.87 4.80
CA LEU A 139 15.97 7.72 3.89
C LEU A 139 16.05 8.13 2.43
N ASN A 140 15.33 9.21 2.06
CA ASN A 140 15.44 10.03 0.86
C ASN A 140 15.61 9.33 -0.50
N LYS A 141 15.12 8.10 -0.64
CA LYS A 141 15.19 7.33 -1.88
C LYS A 141 13.82 7.02 -2.43
N LEU A 142 13.73 7.04 -3.76
CA LEU A 142 12.60 6.50 -4.50
C LEU A 142 13.00 5.16 -5.11
N THR A 143 12.21 4.11 -4.83
CA THR A 143 12.38 2.79 -5.42
C THR A 143 11.45 2.61 -6.61
N LEU A 144 12.00 2.07 -7.71
CA LEU A 144 11.23 1.52 -8.83
C LEU A 144 11.43 0.01 -8.89
N PHE A 145 10.32 -0.74 -8.93
CA PHE A 145 10.31 -2.19 -9.04
C PHE A 145 9.81 -2.62 -10.42
N GLN A 146 10.66 -3.31 -11.19
CA GLN A 146 10.30 -3.80 -12.51
C GLN A 146 9.63 -5.19 -12.42
N LEU A 147 8.46 -5.35 -13.05
CA LEU A 147 7.62 -6.55 -12.89
C LEU A 147 7.78 -7.62 -13.98
N SER A 148 8.32 -7.27 -15.16
CA SER A 148 8.53 -8.23 -16.25
C SER A 148 9.80 -7.91 -17.04
N PRO A 149 10.61 -8.92 -17.40
CA PRO A 149 11.84 -8.75 -18.15
C PRO A 149 11.67 -9.19 -19.63
N ASP A 150 11.41 -8.29 -20.56
CA ASP A 150 12.41 -8.10 -21.64
C ASP A 150 13.72 -7.44 -21.17
N ALA A 151 13.82 -7.06 -19.89
CA ALA A 151 15.05 -6.66 -19.21
C ALA A 151 15.04 -7.21 -17.77
N GLU A 152 16.05 -8.00 -17.37
CA GLU A 152 16.24 -8.56 -16.02
C GLU A 152 15.67 -7.69 -14.89
N THR A 153 14.98 -8.28 -13.91
CA THR A 153 14.40 -7.53 -12.78
C THR A 153 15.46 -6.66 -12.09
N VAL A 154 15.44 -5.35 -12.34
CA VAL A 154 16.30 -4.38 -11.66
C VAL A 154 15.46 -3.58 -10.68
N ILE A 155 15.70 -3.80 -9.38
CA ILE A 155 15.30 -2.84 -8.35
C ILE A 155 16.25 -1.64 -8.49
N ARG A 156 15.72 -0.46 -8.78
CA ARG A 156 16.50 0.78 -8.85
C ARG A 156 16.10 1.69 -7.71
N GLU A 157 17.08 2.13 -6.94
CA GLU A 157 16.94 3.18 -5.93
C GLU A 157 17.65 4.44 -6.43
N ALA A 158 16.98 5.58 -6.36
CA ALA A 158 17.58 6.87 -6.65
C ALA A 158 17.35 7.83 -5.47
N ALA A 159 18.40 8.50 -5.01
CA ALA A 159 18.29 9.57 -4.04
C ALA A 159 17.63 10.79 -4.67
N THR A 160 16.77 11.49 -3.93
CA THR A 160 16.27 12.81 -4.32
C THR A 160 17.30 13.89 -3.94
N ALA A 161 17.43 14.90 -4.81
CA ALA A 161 18.39 16.01 -4.66
C ALA A 161 18.01 16.97 -3.52
#